data_AF-A0A820K6N2-F1
#
_entry.id   AF-A0A820K6N2-F1
#
_cell.length_a   1.000
_cell.length_b   1.000
_cell.length_c   1.000
_cell.angle_alpha   90.00
_cell.angle_beta   90.00
_cell.angle_gamma   90.00
#
_symmetry.space_group_name_H-M   'P 1'
#
loop_
_entity.id
_entity.type
_entity.pdbx_description
1 polymer ?
#
loop_
_entity_poly.entity_id
_entity_poly.type
_entity_poly.pdbx_seq_one_letter_code
_entity_poly.pdbx_strand_id
1 'polypeptide(L)'
;ILSQIVVNNKQQQQQSSSIPTFTVRYRNVTTQNYIPNYEGAPLNESVLKQITAVGGQYIEYTNETSADILVLVNNWSTDTQHEATQLQTCENYSPLNITTNQSIIVYADVRYSNGGDICFSQWILNHTQIGTYAYAGWNTNGNTLGTCLSNGVLLKYYLTTKSTSTTIKENRRFTLYRFLEDIQYQAYLRQYLSSYLTDVSLDPSDKLNNDLNFYETFIQKGFISYAKKITNEFNVNNIYYPWNRTFEIGF
;
A
#
# COMPACT_ATOMS: atom_id res chain seq x y z
N ILE A 1 -1.26 34.72 8.45
CA ILE A 1 -2.03 33.74 7.65
C ILE A 1 -2.32 32.46 8.44
N LEU A 2 -1.40 31.97 9.30
CA LEU A 2 -1.62 30.77 10.13
C LEU A 2 -2.48 30.96 11.40
N SER A 3 -2.87 32.19 11.76
CA SER A 3 -3.71 32.49 12.93
C SER A 3 -5.19 32.71 12.62
N GLN A 4 -5.61 32.69 11.35
CA GLN A 4 -7.01 32.89 10.93
C GLN A 4 -7.76 31.60 10.59
N ILE A 5 -7.08 30.45 10.56
CA ILE A 5 -7.69 29.14 10.25
C ILE A 5 -8.39 28.53 11.49
N VAL A 6 -8.06 28.98 12.69
CA VAL A 6 -8.53 28.34 13.94
C VAL A 6 -9.90 28.86 14.43
N VAL A 7 -10.41 29.97 13.88
CA VAL A 7 -11.62 30.63 14.44
C VAL A 7 -12.91 30.42 13.64
N ASN A 8 -12.84 30.03 12.36
CA ASN A 8 -14.04 29.97 11.50
C ASN A 8 -14.72 28.59 11.36
N ASN A 9 -14.21 27.53 11.99
CA ASN A 9 -14.80 26.18 11.89
C ASN A 9 -15.67 25.77 13.09
N LYS A 10 -15.98 26.66 14.03
CA LYS A 10 -16.77 26.31 15.22
C LYS A 10 -18.30 26.24 15.00
N GLN A 11 -18.81 26.47 13.79
CA GLN A 11 -20.26 26.53 13.55
C GLN A 11 -20.80 25.63 12.43
N GLN A 12 -20.02 24.70 11.87
CA GLN A 12 -20.58 23.67 10.99
C GLN A 12 -20.14 22.27 11.43
N GLN A 13 -21.14 21.53 11.91
CA GLN A 13 -21.16 20.09 12.23
C GLN A 13 -20.48 19.67 13.54
N GLN A 14 -21.25 19.75 14.64
CA GLN A 14 -21.22 18.71 15.67
C GLN A 14 -21.77 17.40 15.07
N GLN A 15 -21.00 16.75 14.20
CA GLN A 15 -21.05 15.30 14.12
C GLN A 15 -20.04 14.81 15.16
N SER A 16 -20.49 14.05 16.15
CA SER A 16 -19.54 13.32 16.99
C SER A 16 -18.65 12.51 16.05
N SER A 17 -17.34 12.78 16.00
CA SER A 17 -16.42 11.92 15.25
C SER A 17 -16.42 10.57 15.96
N SER A 18 -17.21 9.62 15.46
CA SER A 18 -17.20 8.26 15.96
C SER A 18 -15.81 7.68 15.72
N ILE A 19 -15.27 7.01 16.73
CA ILE A 19 -14.00 6.28 16.62
C ILE A 19 -14.17 5.24 15.50
N PRO A 20 -13.36 5.26 14.42
CA PRO A 20 -13.51 4.33 13.32
C PRO A 20 -13.25 2.90 13.80
N THR A 21 -14.17 2.00 13.49
CA THR A 21 -14.04 0.59 13.87
C THR A 21 -13.32 -0.21 12.79
N PHE A 22 -12.45 -1.12 13.20
CA PHE A 22 -11.64 -1.95 12.33
C PHE A 22 -11.89 -3.42 12.65
N THR A 23 -11.97 -4.23 11.60
CA THR A 23 -11.86 -5.68 11.72
C THR A 23 -10.78 -6.20 10.77
N VAL A 24 -10.17 -7.33 11.10
CA VAL A 24 -9.00 -7.85 10.37
C VAL A 24 -9.24 -9.29 9.90
N ARG A 25 -8.85 -9.58 8.66
CA ARG A 25 -8.81 -10.92 8.09
C ARG A 25 -7.42 -11.20 7.52
N TYR A 26 -6.77 -12.23 8.03
CA TYR A 26 -5.50 -12.72 7.49
C TYR A 26 -5.72 -13.76 6.41
N ARG A 27 -4.86 -13.76 5.37
CA ARG A 27 -4.78 -14.84 4.38
C ARG A 27 -4.30 -16.13 5.04
N ASN A 28 -3.29 -16.03 5.90
CA ASN A 28 -2.75 -17.14 6.67
C ASN A 28 -2.86 -16.84 8.18
N VAL A 29 -3.63 -17.64 8.92
CA VAL A 29 -3.83 -17.42 10.36
C VAL A 29 -2.62 -17.85 11.21
N THR A 30 -1.71 -18.65 10.68
CA THR A 30 -0.53 -19.12 11.42
C THR A 30 0.52 -18.02 11.50
N THR A 31 0.88 -17.42 10.36
CA THR A 31 1.98 -16.45 10.28
C THR A 31 1.62 -15.08 10.86
N GLN A 32 0.37 -14.85 11.29
CA GLN A 32 0.00 -13.64 12.05
C GLN A 32 0.74 -13.54 13.41
N ASN A 33 1.17 -14.68 13.96
CA ASN A 33 1.88 -14.76 15.24
C ASN A 33 3.41 -14.77 15.08
N TYR A 34 3.92 -14.68 13.86
CA TYR A 34 5.36 -14.65 13.58
C TYR A 34 5.87 -13.21 13.51
N ILE A 35 7.14 -13.03 13.83
CA ILE A 35 7.84 -11.75 13.72
C ILE A 35 8.28 -11.58 12.25
N PRO A 36 7.78 -10.56 11.53
CA PRO A 36 8.20 -10.28 10.15
C PRO A 36 9.66 -9.83 10.05
N ASN A 37 10.20 -9.80 8.83
CA ASN A 37 11.53 -9.23 8.59
C ASN A 37 11.55 -7.76 9.01
N TYR A 38 12.66 -7.33 9.62
CA TYR A 38 12.91 -5.96 10.06
C TYR A 38 11.97 -5.43 11.17
N GLU A 39 11.12 -6.29 11.73
CA GLU A 39 10.16 -5.92 12.77
C GLU A 39 10.58 -6.45 14.16
N GLY A 40 10.05 -5.83 15.21
CA GLY A 40 10.32 -6.20 16.61
C GLY A 40 9.19 -6.94 17.33
N ALA A 41 8.08 -7.25 16.64
CA ALA A 41 6.90 -7.85 17.24
C ALA A 41 6.15 -8.75 16.24
N PRO A 42 5.32 -9.70 16.73
CA PRO A 42 4.42 -10.47 15.88
C PRO A 42 3.54 -9.59 14.99
N LEU A 43 3.27 -10.04 13.76
CA LEU A 43 2.46 -9.29 12.79
C LEU A 43 1.13 -8.79 13.38
N ASN A 44 0.39 -9.65 14.08
CA ASN A 44 -0.90 -9.29 14.65
C ASN A 44 -0.79 -8.17 15.70
N GLU A 45 0.27 -8.17 16.51
CA GLU A 45 0.49 -7.06 17.44
C GLU A 45 0.73 -5.74 16.69
N SER A 46 1.53 -5.76 15.63
CA SER A 46 1.79 -4.59 14.80
C SER A 46 0.52 -4.07 14.12
N VAL A 47 -0.35 -4.97 13.64
CA VAL A 47 -1.67 -4.60 13.09
C VAL A 47 -2.52 -3.88 14.13
N LEU A 48 -2.66 -4.45 15.34
CA LEU A 48 -3.47 -3.85 16.41
C LEU A 48 -2.90 -2.51 16.90
N LYS A 49 -1.57 -2.41 17.01
CA LYS A 49 -0.86 -1.17 17.36
C LYS A 49 -1.10 -0.09 16.30
N GLN A 50 -1.03 -0.44 15.01
CA GLN A 50 -1.26 0.50 13.91
C GLN A 50 -2.73 0.93 13.80
N ILE A 51 -3.69 0.04 14.06
CA ILE A 51 -5.12 0.40 14.19
C ILE A 51 -5.30 1.45 15.30
N THR A 52 -4.65 1.25 16.45
CA THR A 52 -4.70 2.22 17.56
C THR A 52 -4.02 3.54 17.17
N ALA A 53 -2.89 3.49 16.46
CA ALA A 53 -2.13 4.66 16.04
C ALA A 53 -2.92 5.56 15.07
N VAL A 54 -3.76 4.98 14.20
CA VAL A 54 -4.67 5.74 13.32
C VAL A 54 -5.96 6.20 14.02
N GLY A 55 -6.03 6.06 15.35
CA GLY A 55 -7.17 6.45 16.17
C GLY A 55 -8.38 5.51 16.04
N GLY A 56 -8.17 4.28 15.59
CA GLY A 56 -9.21 3.27 15.41
C GLY A 56 -9.41 2.37 16.62
N GLN A 57 -10.57 1.70 16.63
CA GLN A 57 -10.91 0.65 17.58
C GLN A 57 -11.02 -0.70 16.86
N TYR A 58 -10.24 -1.69 17.30
CA TYR A 58 -10.40 -3.07 16.82
C TYR A 58 -11.69 -3.68 17.38
N ILE A 59 -12.47 -4.31 16.51
CA ILE A 59 -13.59 -5.19 16.85
C ILE A 59 -13.33 -6.56 16.23
N GLU A 60 -13.75 -7.61 16.93
CA GLU A 60 -13.57 -8.97 16.44
C GLU A 60 -14.40 -9.19 15.16
N TYR A 61 -13.78 -9.87 14.20
CA TYR A 61 -14.44 -10.25 12.97
C TYR A 61 -15.51 -11.29 13.28
N THR A 62 -16.79 -10.92 13.14
CA THR A 62 -17.89 -11.88 13.14
C THR A 62 -18.68 -11.70 11.84
N ASN A 63 -19.43 -12.73 11.44
CA ASN A 63 -20.29 -12.64 10.26
C ASN A 63 -21.43 -11.61 10.42
N GLU A 64 -21.66 -11.11 11.64
CA GLU A 64 -22.76 -10.20 11.98
C GLU A 64 -22.28 -8.76 12.28
N THR A 65 -20.99 -8.53 12.53
CA THR A 65 -20.43 -7.20 12.78
C THR A 65 -19.93 -6.54 11.50
N SER A 66 -20.47 -5.38 11.17
CA SER A 66 -19.91 -4.50 10.13
C SER A 66 -19.03 -3.44 10.78
N ALA A 67 -17.71 -3.60 10.64
CA ALA A 67 -16.76 -2.55 10.97
C ALA A 67 -16.80 -1.44 9.91
N ASP A 68 -16.36 -0.24 10.25
CA ASP A 68 -16.17 0.83 9.26
C ASP A 68 -15.11 0.46 8.22
N ILE A 69 -14.09 -0.29 8.65
CA ILE A 69 -12.93 -0.67 7.86
C ILE A 69 -12.66 -2.17 8.02
N LEU A 70 -12.56 -2.88 6.89
CA LEU A 70 -12.15 -4.28 6.80
C LEU A 70 -10.72 -4.35 6.28
N VAL A 71 -9.79 -4.79 7.12
CA VAL A 71 -8.38 -4.97 6.77
C VAL A 71 -8.17 -6.40 6.29
N LEU A 72 -7.78 -6.53 5.03
CA LEU A 72 -7.44 -7.80 4.38
C LEU A 72 -5.92 -7.90 4.29
N VAL A 73 -5.34 -8.76 5.12
CA VAL A 73 -3.88 -8.89 5.28
C VAL A 73 -3.38 -10.06 4.44
N ASN A 74 -2.66 -9.74 3.36
CA ASN A 74 -1.94 -10.73 2.56
C ASN A 74 -0.58 -11.01 3.22
N ASN A 75 -0.54 -11.91 4.20
CA ASN A 75 0.68 -12.37 4.83
C ASN A 75 1.21 -13.67 4.20
N TRP A 76 2.44 -14.07 4.55
CA TRP A 76 3.13 -15.22 3.96
C TRP A 76 2.63 -16.58 4.49
N SER A 77 3.00 -17.67 3.79
CA SER A 77 2.56 -19.04 4.10
C SER A 77 3.65 -19.93 4.70
N THR A 78 4.89 -19.44 4.73
CA THR A 78 6.11 -20.15 5.15
C THR A 78 6.53 -19.79 6.58
N ASP A 79 7.54 -20.46 7.12
CA ASP A 79 8.06 -20.16 8.47
C ASP A 79 8.73 -18.77 8.54
N THR A 80 9.27 -18.29 7.42
CA THR A 80 9.93 -16.99 7.31
C THR A 80 9.32 -16.15 6.20
N GLN A 81 9.33 -14.83 6.39
CA GLN A 81 8.99 -13.87 5.35
C GLN A 81 10.19 -13.75 4.38
N HIS A 82 9.91 -13.60 3.09
CA HIS A 82 10.94 -13.43 2.06
C HIS A 82 10.95 -12.01 1.50
N GLU A 83 12.06 -11.64 0.86
CA GLU A 83 12.13 -10.42 0.05
C GLU A 83 11.32 -10.58 -1.24
N ALA A 84 10.73 -9.48 -1.72
CA ALA A 84 10.01 -9.46 -2.97
C ALA A 84 10.98 -9.66 -4.14
N THR A 85 10.63 -10.57 -5.03
CA THR A 85 11.34 -10.83 -6.28
C THR A 85 10.43 -10.58 -7.48
N GLN A 86 11.01 -10.44 -8.67
CA GLN A 86 10.28 -10.30 -9.92
C GLN A 86 9.60 -11.62 -10.37
N LEU A 87 10.05 -12.77 -9.84
CA LEU A 87 9.50 -14.09 -10.09
C LEU A 87 8.82 -14.61 -8.82
N GLN A 88 7.51 -14.37 -8.73
CA GLN A 88 6.70 -14.76 -7.59
C GLN A 88 5.74 -15.87 -7.97
N THR A 89 5.56 -16.83 -7.07
CA THR A 89 4.51 -17.84 -7.21
C THR A 89 3.21 -17.27 -6.67
N CYS A 90 2.16 -17.26 -7.50
CA CYS A 90 0.84 -16.84 -7.05
C CYS A 90 0.29 -17.82 -6.01
N GLU A 91 -0.42 -17.29 -5.01
CA GLU A 91 -1.03 -18.11 -3.95
C GLU A 91 -2.56 -18.12 -4.06
N ASN A 92 -3.19 -18.94 -3.22
CA ASN A 92 -4.63 -18.85 -3.04
C ASN A 92 -5.00 -17.59 -2.22
N TYR A 93 -5.63 -16.62 -2.88
CA TYR A 93 -6.16 -15.39 -2.28
C TYR A 93 -7.63 -15.50 -1.85
N SER A 94 -8.29 -16.65 -2.06
CA SER A 94 -9.71 -16.84 -1.71
C SER A 94 -10.06 -16.54 -0.24
N PRO A 95 -9.18 -16.72 0.77
CA PRO A 95 -9.49 -16.31 2.14
C PRO A 95 -9.75 -14.79 2.30
N LEU A 96 -9.27 -13.99 1.35
CA LEU A 96 -9.45 -12.54 1.31
C LEU A 96 -10.56 -12.11 0.33
N ASN A 97 -11.25 -13.04 -0.33
CA ASN A 97 -12.34 -12.73 -1.24
C ASN A 97 -13.63 -12.43 -0.46
N ILE A 98 -13.68 -11.24 0.14
CA ILE A 98 -14.80 -10.77 0.95
C ILE A 98 -15.40 -9.53 0.27
N THR A 99 -16.70 -9.61 -0.03
CA THR A 99 -17.47 -8.48 -0.57
C THR A 99 -18.28 -7.84 0.55
N THR A 100 -18.20 -6.52 0.66
CA THR A 100 -18.98 -5.74 1.64
C THR A 100 -19.38 -4.40 1.05
N ASN A 101 -20.58 -3.94 1.38
CA ASN A 101 -21.06 -2.58 1.05
C ASN A 101 -21.03 -1.64 2.25
N GLN A 102 -20.61 -2.14 3.42
CA GLN A 102 -20.67 -1.42 4.70
C GLN A 102 -19.29 -0.92 5.13
N SER A 103 -18.23 -1.60 4.71
CA SER A 103 -16.86 -1.33 5.13
C SER A 103 -16.01 -0.82 3.98
N ILE A 104 -15.08 0.09 4.29
CA ILE A 104 -13.95 0.38 3.41
C ILE A 104 -12.98 -0.79 3.47
N ILE A 105 -12.58 -1.30 2.30
CA ILE A 105 -11.58 -2.37 2.21
C ILE A 105 -10.19 -1.75 2.23
N VAL A 106 -9.33 -2.29 3.10
CA VAL A 106 -7.91 -1.96 3.17
C VAL A 106 -7.11 -3.23 2.91
N TYR A 107 -6.33 -3.25 1.84
CA TYR A 107 -5.40 -4.32 1.53
C TYR A 107 -4.03 -4.01 2.14
N ALA A 108 -3.62 -4.81 3.12
CA ALA A 108 -2.27 -4.78 3.67
C ALA A 108 -1.45 -5.90 3.05
N ASP A 109 -0.58 -5.56 2.10
CA ASP A 109 0.24 -6.53 1.38
C ASP A 109 1.59 -6.70 2.07
N VAL A 110 1.70 -7.74 2.88
CA VAL A 110 2.84 -8.01 3.76
C VAL A 110 3.40 -9.41 3.54
N ARG A 111 3.14 -10.01 2.38
CA ARG A 111 3.66 -11.33 2.04
C ARG A 111 5.17 -11.30 1.87
N TYR A 112 5.68 -10.19 1.33
CA TYR A 112 7.08 -9.95 1.10
C TYR A 112 7.54 -8.68 1.81
N SER A 113 8.82 -8.63 2.18
CA SER A 113 9.51 -7.39 2.48
C SER A 113 10.07 -6.78 1.18
N ASN A 114 10.38 -5.48 1.18
CA ASN A 114 10.99 -4.78 0.05
C ASN A 114 10.20 -4.87 -1.27
N GLY A 115 8.87 -4.90 -1.18
CA GLY A 115 7.92 -4.86 -2.29
C GLY A 115 6.67 -5.69 -2.01
N GLY A 116 5.61 -5.45 -2.77
CA GLY A 116 4.37 -6.21 -2.65
C GLY A 116 4.32 -7.50 -3.47
N ASP A 117 3.24 -8.24 -3.30
CA ASP A 117 2.93 -9.43 -4.08
C ASP A 117 2.30 -9.05 -5.43
N ILE A 118 3.05 -9.28 -6.51
CA ILE A 118 2.66 -8.99 -7.89
C ILE A 118 1.37 -9.74 -8.25
N CYS A 119 1.25 -11.01 -7.87
CA CYS A 119 0.06 -11.81 -8.14
C CYS A 119 -1.15 -11.31 -7.35
N PHE A 120 -0.95 -10.89 -6.09
CA PHE A 120 -2.02 -10.31 -5.29
C PHE A 120 -2.50 -8.98 -5.85
N SER A 121 -1.58 -8.12 -6.32
CA SER A 121 -1.94 -6.85 -6.96
C SER A 121 -2.82 -7.05 -8.20
N GLN A 122 -2.50 -8.06 -9.03
CA GLN A 122 -3.30 -8.43 -10.20
C GLN A 122 -4.65 -9.00 -9.79
N TRP A 123 -4.68 -9.83 -8.74
CA TRP A 123 -5.91 -10.36 -8.18
C TRP A 123 -6.83 -9.21 -7.72
N ILE A 124 -6.33 -8.22 -6.98
CA ILE A 124 -7.10 -7.04 -6.55
C ILE A 124 -7.68 -6.30 -7.77
N LEU A 125 -6.85 -5.98 -8.77
CA LEU A 125 -7.28 -5.22 -9.96
C LEU A 125 -8.35 -5.95 -10.79
N ASN A 126 -8.38 -7.29 -10.75
CA ASN A 126 -9.38 -8.09 -11.44
C ASN A 126 -10.72 -8.20 -10.67
N HIS A 127 -10.72 -7.93 -9.36
CA HIS A 127 -11.91 -8.08 -8.51
C HIS A 127 -12.48 -6.75 -8.02
N THR A 128 -11.72 -5.66 -8.14
CA THR A 128 -12.09 -4.37 -7.56
C THR A 128 -11.70 -3.21 -8.47
N GLN A 129 -12.40 -2.09 -8.32
CA GLN A 129 -12.08 -0.87 -9.07
C GLN A 129 -11.05 -0.03 -8.31
N ILE A 130 -9.97 0.36 -8.99
CA ILE A 130 -8.96 1.23 -8.36
C ILE A 130 -9.58 2.56 -7.89
N GLY A 131 -9.24 2.92 -6.65
CA GLY A 131 -9.75 4.10 -5.95
C GLY A 131 -10.90 3.81 -4.99
N THR A 132 -11.47 2.59 -4.96
CA THR A 132 -12.53 2.22 -4.00
C THR A 132 -12.01 1.53 -2.74
N TYR A 133 -10.70 1.32 -2.64
CA TYR A 133 -10.02 0.65 -1.52
C TYR A 133 -8.70 1.36 -1.21
N ALA A 134 -8.10 1.05 -0.06
CA ALA A 134 -6.72 1.42 0.25
C ALA A 134 -5.79 0.22 0.04
N TYR A 135 -4.54 0.47 -0.35
CA TYR A 135 -3.52 -0.56 -0.58
C TYR A 135 -2.13 -0.03 -0.22
N ALA A 136 -1.28 -0.89 0.34
CA ALA A 136 0.17 -0.68 0.39
C ALA A 136 0.90 -2.03 0.48
N GLY A 137 2.14 -2.07 -0.02
CA GLY A 137 3.09 -3.18 0.08
C GLY A 137 4.53 -2.67 0.23
N TRP A 138 4.70 -1.60 1.00
CA TRP A 138 5.88 -0.74 1.00
C TRP A 138 6.95 -1.22 1.99
N ASN A 139 8.04 -1.81 1.50
CA ASN A 139 9.30 -2.08 2.20
C ASN A 139 9.24 -2.98 3.46
N THR A 140 8.55 -2.56 4.52
CA THR A 140 8.41 -3.28 5.79
C THR A 140 6.94 -3.38 6.18
N ASN A 141 6.61 -4.29 7.10
CA ASN A 141 5.23 -4.49 7.52
C ASN A 141 4.68 -3.25 8.24
N GLY A 142 5.49 -2.58 9.05
CA GLY A 142 5.14 -1.34 9.72
C GLY A 142 4.81 -0.20 8.75
N ASN A 143 5.63 -0.02 7.71
CA ASN A 143 5.39 0.97 6.66
C ASN A 143 4.12 0.66 5.87
N THR A 144 3.94 -0.61 5.47
CA THR A 144 2.72 -1.07 4.79
C THR A 144 1.47 -0.78 5.63
N LEU A 145 1.45 -1.25 6.88
CA LEU A 145 0.29 -1.13 7.77
C LEU A 145 -0.03 0.33 8.07
N GLY A 146 0.97 1.14 8.44
CA GLY A 146 0.77 2.56 8.71
C GLY A 146 0.20 3.29 7.49
N THR A 147 0.69 2.98 6.29
CA THR A 147 0.25 3.60 5.05
C THR A 147 -1.19 3.23 4.69
N CYS A 148 -1.50 1.93 4.59
CA CYS A 148 -2.80 1.50 4.10
C CYS A 148 -3.92 1.75 5.12
N LEU A 149 -3.65 1.63 6.43
CA LEU A 149 -4.64 1.92 7.46
C LEU A 149 -4.95 3.42 7.53
N SER A 150 -3.93 4.29 7.47
CA SER A 150 -4.14 5.74 7.42
C SER A 150 -4.95 6.13 6.19
N ASN A 151 -4.61 5.55 5.03
CA ASN A 151 -5.37 5.77 3.80
C ASN A 151 -6.82 5.29 3.93
N GLY A 152 -7.08 4.15 4.57
CA GLY A 152 -8.43 3.65 4.85
C GLY A 152 -9.27 4.61 5.70
N VAL A 153 -8.69 5.17 6.76
CA VAL A 153 -9.36 6.19 7.59
C VAL A 153 -9.68 7.44 6.77
N LEU A 154 -8.71 7.95 6.01
CA LEU A 154 -8.91 9.14 5.18
C LEU A 154 -9.98 8.90 4.11
N LEU A 155 -9.98 7.74 3.46
CA LEU A 155 -10.97 7.37 2.47
C LEU A 155 -12.37 7.35 3.08
N LYS A 156 -12.56 6.68 4.23
CA LYS A 156 -13.84 6.68 4.96
C LYS A 156 -14.30 8.10 5.30
N TYR A 157 -13.41 8.91 5.88
CA TYR A 157 -13.71 10.26 6.30
C TYR A 157 -14.09 11.18 5.12
N TYR A 158 -13.36 11.11 4.01
CA TYR A 158 -13.64 11.97 2.86
C TYR A 158 -14.82 11.49 2.02
N LEU A 159 -15.19 10.21 2.08
CA LEU A 159 -16.43 9.73 1.46
C LEU A 159 -17.67 10.26 2.18
N THR A 160 -17.59 10.58 3.47
CA THR A 160 -18.71 11.14 4.24
C THR A 160 -18.71 12.66 4.28
N THR A 161 -17.57 13.32 4.10
CA THR A 161 -17.43 14.79 4.28
C THR A 161 -17.16 15.57 3.00
N LYS A 162 -16.82 14.91 1.89
CA LYS A 162 -16.47 15.54 0.60
C LYS A 162 -17.20 14.89 -0.56
N SER A 163 -17.03 15.46 -1.74
CA SER A 163 -17.57 14.91 -2.98
C SER A 163 -17.01 13.51 -3.22
N THR A 164 -17.90 12.51 -3.34
CA THR A 164 -17.53 11.12 -3.64
C THR A 164 -16.63 11.01 -4.87
N SER A 165 -16.93 11.77 -5.94
CA SER A 165 -16.13 11.70 -7.17
C SER A 165 -14.71 12.23 -6.97
N THR A 166 -14.55 13.29 -6.18
CA THR A 166 -13.23 13.85 -5.85
C THR A 166 -12.45 12.90 -4.94
N THR A 167 -13.09 12.37 -3.89
CA THR A 167 -12.47 11.43 -2.97
C THR A 167 -11.99 10.17 -3.68
N ILE A 168 -12.82 9.56 -4.53
CA ILE A 168 -12.45 8.36 -5.31
C ILE A 168 -11.32 8.67 -6.29
N LYS A 169 -11.31 9.85 -6.92
CA LYS A 169 -10.23 10.25 -7.83
C LYS A 169 -8.89 10.40 -7.10
N GLU A 170 -8.86 11.12 -5.99
CA GLU A 170 -7.60 11.33 -5.24
C GLU A 170 -7.14 10.03 -4.58
N ASN A 171 -8.06 9.19 -4.10
CA ASN A 171 -7.69 7.87 -3.61
C ASN A 171 -7.15 6.98 -4.73
N ARG A 172 -7.75 7.02 -5.93
CA ARG A 172 -7.21 6.31 -7.11
C ARG A 172 -5.80 6.75 -7.44
N ARG A 173 -5.52 8.06 -7.38
CA ARG A 173 -4.17 8.60 -7.59
C ARG A 173 -3.19 8.04 -6.57
N PHE A 174 -3.55 8.04 -5.29
CA PHE A 174 -2.70 7.50 -4.23
C PHE A 174 -2.50 5.98 -4.35
N THR A 175 -3.57 5.22 -4.63
CA THR A 175 -3.46 3.78 -4.88
C THR A 175 -2.57 3.49 -6.09
N LEU A 176 -2.70 4.25 -7.19
CA LEU A 176 -1.83 4.09 -8.35
C LEU A 176 -0.35 4.34 -7.99
N TYR A 177 -0.08 5.36 -7.16
CA TYR A 177 1.27 5.63 -6.66
C TYR A 177 1.85 4.43 -5.91
N ARG A 178 1.06 3.80 -5.02
CA ARG A 178 1.46 2.56 -4.31
C ARG A 178 1.68 1.39 -5.25
N PHE A 179 0.82 1.19 -6.24
CA PHE A 179 1.02 0.15 -7.25
C PHE A 179 2.28 0.39 -8.10
N LEU A 180 2.62 1.64 -8.42
CA LEU A 180 3.84 1.95 -9.15
C LEU A 180 5.09 1.75 -8.29
N GLU A 181 5.08 2.19 -7.04
CA GLU A 181 6.24 2.07 -6.15
C GLU A 181 6.40 0.66 -5.57
N ASP A 182 5.36 0.14 -4.92
CA ASP A 182 5.45 -1.10 -4.12
C ASP A 182 5.48 -2.34 -5.02
N ILE A 183 4.77 -2.31 -6.16
CA ILE A 183 4.71 -3.44 -7.11
C ILE A 183 5.67 -3.22 -8.28
N GLN A 184 5.41 -2.20 -9.11
CA GLN A 184 6.12 -2.07 -10.37
C GLN A 184 7.60 -1.73 -10.16
N TYR A 185 7.95 -0.94 -9.14
CA TYR A 185 9.35 -0.62 -8.82
C TYR A 185 9.96 -1.66 -7.89
N GLN A 186 9.54 -1.71 -6.62
CA GLN A 186 10.23 -2.46 -5.58
C GLN A 186 10.27 -3.97 -5.86
N ALA A 187 9.14 -4.56 -6.24
CA ALA A 187 9.03 -6.00 -6.50
C ALA A 187 9.53 -6.39 -7.91
N TYR A 188 9.44 -5.50 -8.90
CA TYR A 188 9.71 -5.84 -10.30
C TYR A 188 10.92 -5.11 -10.91
N LEU A 189 10.79 -3.83 -11.31
CA LEU A 189 11.82 -3.13 -12.09
C LEU A 189 13.15 -2.98 -11.33
N ARG A 190 13.10 -2.79 -10.01
CA ARG A 190 14.30 -2.65 -9.18
C ARG A 190 15.17 -3.90 -9.25
N GLN A 191 14.58 -5.09 -9.35
CA GLN A 191 15.33 -6.34 -9.43
C GLN A 191 16.14 -6.41 -10.74
N TYR A 192 15.51 -6.06 -11.87
CA TYR A 192 16.21 -5.97 -13.16
C TYR A 192 17.28 -4.88 -13.16
N LEU A 193 16.99 -3.73 -12.55
CA LEU A 193 17.98 -2.67 -12.41
C LEU A 193 19.16 -3.15 -11.57
N SER A 194 18.94 -3.79 -10.42
CA SER A 194 20.01 -4.33 -9.58
C SER A 194 20.91 -5.33 -10.33
N SER A 195 20.35 -6.20 -11.17
CA SER A 195 21.14 -7.08 -12.05
C SER A 195 21.97 -6.27 -13.06
N TYR A 196 21.37 -5.30 -13.74
CA TYR A 196 22.11 -4.43 -14.67
C TYR A 196 23.22 -3.64 -13.97
N LEU A 197 22.96 -3.15 -12.76
CA LEU A 197 23.93 -2.42 -11.97
C LEU A 197 25.14 -3.29 -11.65
N THR A 198 24.88 -4.53 -11.23
CA THR A 198 25.91 -5.52 -10.85
C THR A 198 26.70 -6.03 -12.05
N ASP A 199 26.03 -6.34 -13.17
CA ASP A 199 26.64 -7.09 -14.27
C ASP A 199 27.17 -6.21 -15.40
N VAL A 200 26.65 -4.98 -15.54
CA VAL A 200 26.92 -4.12 -16.70
C VAL A 200 27.51 -2.77 -16.30
N SER A 201 26.78 -1.99 -15.51
CA SER A 201 27.23 -0.62 -15.20
C SER A 201 28.33 -0.57 -14.13
N LEU A 202 28.38 -1.58 -13.27
CA LEU A 202 29.23 -1.67 -12.08
C LEU A 202 29.01 -0.52 -11.07
N ASP A 203 27.88 0.18 -11.14
CA ASP A 203 27.45 1.11 -10.10
C ASP A 203 26.98 0.34 -8.86
N PRO A 204 27.34 0.78 -7.64
CA PRO A 204 26.74 0.25 -6.43
C PRO A 204 25.29 0.75 -6.29
N SER A 205 24.41 -0.10 -5.74
CA SER A 205 22.98 0.21 -5.59
C SER A 205 22.68 1.40 -4.67
N ASP A 206 23.63 1.76 -3.80
CA ASP A 206 23.55 2.87 -2.87
C ASP A 206 24.24 4.16 -3.37
N LYS A 207 24.76 4.16 -4.60
CA LYS A 207 25.37 5.33 -5.23
C LYS A 207 25.38 5.23 -6.77
N LEU A 208 24.28 5.63 -7.39
CA LEU A 208 24.11 5.68 -8.85
C LEU A 208 24.88 6.87 -9.46
N ASN A 209 26.05 6.63 -10.09
CA ASN A 209 26.89 7.71 -10.66
C ASN A 209 27.10 7.62 -12.16
N ASN A 210 26.97 6.44 -12.77
CA ASN A 210 27.43 6.22 -14.13
C ASN A 210 26.42 6.67 -15.18
N ASP A 211 25.14 6.32 -15.03
CA ASP A 211 24.12 6.62 -16.03
C ASP A 211 22.73 6.86 -15.43
N LEU A 212 22.63 7.87 -14.56
CA LEU A 212 21.38 8.21 -13.87
C LEU A 212 20.21 8.45 -14.85
N ASN A 213 20.49 9.12 -15.98
CA ASN A 213 19.49 9.40 -17.01
C ASN A 213 18.94 8.11 -17.66
N PHE A 214 19.80 7.12 -17.93
CA PHE A 214 19.34 5.80 -18.37
C PHE A 214 18.48 5.13 -17.31
N TYR A 215 18.89 5.13 -16.04
CA TYR A 215 18.13 4.48 -14.95
C TYR A 215 16.74 5.11 -14.81
N GLU A 216 16.64 6.44 -14.78
CA GLU A 216 15.36 7.16 -14.71
C GLU A 216 14.49 6.88 -15.93
N THR A 217 15.08 6.88 -17.13
CA THR A 217 14.36 6.55 -18.38
C THR A 217 13.86 5.11 -18.40
N PHE A 218 14.65 4.16 -17.89
CA PHE A 218 14.29 2.75 -17.79
C PHE A 218 13.06 2.57 -16.88
N ILE A 219 13.09 3.19 -15.70
CA ILE A 219 11.95 3.15 -14.77
C ILE A 219 10.73 3.85 -15.35
N GLN A 220 10.90 5.03 -15.97
CA GLN A 220 9.80 5.77 -16.57
C GLN A 220 9.04 4.96 -17.62
N LYS A 221 9.77 4.25 -18.50
CA LYS A 221 9.15 3.38 -19.51
C LYS A 221 8.32 2.26 -18.87
N GLY A 222 8.86 1.62 -17.84
CA GLY A 222 8.14 0.58 -17.09
C GLY A 222 6.88 1.12 -16.40
N PHE A 223 6.98 2.29 -15.77
CA PHE A 223 5.87 2.94 -15.09
C PHE A 223 4.75 3.35 -16.04
N ILE A 224 5.07 4.01 -17.15
CA ILE A 224 4.07 4.40 -18.15
C ILE A 224 3.34 3.16 -18.69
N SER A 225 4.08 2.08 -18.98
CA SER A 225 3.49 0.83 -19.47
C SER A 225 2.55 0.20 -18.44
N TYR A 226 2.95 0.18 -17.16
CA TYR A 226 2.14 -0.40 -16.09
C TYR A 226 0.93 0.45 -15.74
N ALA A 227 1.09 1.77 -15.58
CA ALA A 227 0.02 2.70 -15.28
C ALA A 227 -1.11 2.64 -16.32
N LYS A 228 -0.78 2.60 -17.61
CA LYS A 228 -1.76 2.49 -18.70
C LYS A 228 -2.62 1.22 -18.66
N LYS A 229 -2.13 0.14 -18.03
CA LYS A 229 -2.92 -1.08 -17.82
C LYS A 229 -3.96 -0.91 -16.70
N ILE A 230 -3.76 0.04 -15.80
CA ILE A 230 -4.59 0.28 -14.62
C ILE A 230 -5.57 1.44 -14.88
N THR A 231 -5.08 2.57 -15.39
CA THR A 231 -5.88 3.77 -15.67
C THR A 231 -5.17 4.71 -16.64
N ASN A 232 -5.95 5.47 -17.41
CA ASN A 232 -5.44 6.53 -18.29
C ASN A 232 -5.65 7.94 -17.71
N GLU A 233 -6.09 8.06 -16.45
CA GLU A 233 -6.44 9.34 -15.84
C GLU A 233 -5.22 10.18 -15.40
N PHE A 234 -4.07 9.53 -15.17
CA PHE A 234 -2.88 10.17 -14.62
C PHE A 234 -1.66 9.94 -15.52
N ASN A 235 -0.80 10.96 -15.59
CA ASN A 235 0.48 10.88 -16.29
C ASN A 235 1.60 10.64 -15.27
N VAL A 236 2.54 9.76 -15.62
CA VAL A 236 3.76 9.51 -14.83
C VAL A 236 4.92 10.24 -15.49
N ASN A 237 5.50 11.21 -14.78
CA ASN A 237 6.59 12.06 -15.26
C ASN A 237 7.63 12.22 -14.14
N ASN A 238 8.74 12.91 -14.43
CA ASN A 238 9.73 13.31 -13.43
C ASN A 238 10.21 12.16 -12.54
N ILE A 239 10.61 11.04 -13.14
CA ILE A 239 11.24 9.96 -12.38
C ILE A 239 12.58 10.47 -11.83
N TYR A 240 12.83 10.28 -10.53
CA TYR A 240 14.12 10.56 -9.92
C TYR A 240 14.42 9.61 -8.76
N TYR A 241 15.70 9.47 -8.43
CA TYR A 241 16.17 8.74 -7.25
C TYR A 241 16.49 9.75 -6.13
N PRO A 242 15.66 9.87 -5.07
CA PRO A 242 15.79 10.94 -4.07
C PRO A 242 17.17 11.00 -3.38
N TRP A 243 17.85 9.86 -3.31
CA TRP A 243 19.12 9.70 -2.59
C TRP A 243 20.27 9.22 -3.50
N ASN A 244 20.08 9.22 -4.83
CA ASN A 244 20.92 8.48 -5.79
C ASN A 244 21.11 6.99 -5.39
N ARG A 245 20.05 6.36 -4.86
CA ARG A 245 20.02 4.94 -4.47
C ARG A 245 18.80 4.26 -5.06
N THR A 246 18.88 2.97 -5.33
CA THR A 246 17.74 2.17 -5.84
C THR A 246 16.69 1.84 -4.78
N PHE A 247 16.85 2.32 -3.55
CA PHE A 247 15.95 1.93 -2.46
C PHE A 247 14.53 2.46 -2.64
N GLU A 248 14.39 3.71 -3.08
CA GLU A 248 13.14 4.44 -3.30
C GLU A 248 13.18 5.19 -4.63
N ILE A 249 11.99 5.56 -5.13
CA ILE A 249 11.82 6.31 -6.37
C ILE A 249 10.76 7.40 -6.18
N GLY A 250 11.00 8.59 -6.76
CA GLY A 250 10.03 9.68 -6.80
C GLY A 250 9.53 9.95 -8.21
N PHE A 251 8.28 10.42 -8.32
CA PHE A 251 7.58 10.75 -9.58
C PHE A 251 6.27 11.53 -9.35
#